data_AF-A0A958AZ44-F1
#
_entry.id   AF-A0A958AZ44-F1
#
_cell.length_a   1.000
_cell.length_b   1.000
_cell.length_c   1.000
_cell.angle_alpha   90.00
_cell.angle_beta   90.00
_cell.angle_gamma   90.00
#
_symmetry.space_group_name_H-M   'P 1'
#
loop_
_entity.id
_entity.type
_entity.pdbx_description
1 polymer ?
#
loop_
_entity_poly.entity_id
_entity_poly.type
_entity_poly.pdbx_seq_one_letter_code
_entity_poly.pdbx_strand_id
1 'polypeptide(L)' 'MTELTEFSFGGEIVWTPSPAYVKGSHLQRFMDRHSISNWDELHQRSIEDVAWFNNAMLAYLGIEFFSPYTQILDL' A
#
# COMPACT_ATOMS: atom_id res chain seq x y z
N MET A 1 -42.57 18.08 -8.35
CA MET A 1 -41.85 17.02 -9.06
C MET A 1 -40.39 17.44 -9.05
N THR A 2 -39.60 16.91 -8.12
CA THR A 2 -38.16 17.16 -8.05
C THR A 2 -37.54 15.82 -7.68
N GLU A 3 -37.04 15.10 -8.68
CA GLU A 3 -36.22 13.92 -8.43
C GLU A 3 -34.89 14.40 -7.83
N LEU A 4 -34.64 14.00 -6.59
CA LEU A 4 -33.33 14.11 -5.98
C LEU A 4 -32.46 13.07 -6.70
N THR A 5 -31.58 13.53 -7.57
CA THR A 5 -30.53 12.70 -8.16
C THR A 5 -29.74 12.05 -7.02
N GLU A 6 -29.81 10.74 -6.91
CA GLU A 6 -28.99 9.92 -6.01
C GLU A 6 -27.53 10.33 -6.18
N PHE A 7 -26.94 10.93 -5.14
CA PHE A 7 -25.52 11.27 -5.14
C PHE A 7 -24.71 9.96 -5.08
N SER A 8 -24.17 9.55 -6.23
CA SER A 8 -23.17 8.48 -6.28
C SER A 8 -21.82 9.05 -5.86
N PHE A 9 -21.36 8.70 -4.66
CA PHE A 9 -20.00 9.00 -4.23
C PHE A 9 -19.02 8.34 -5.23
N GLY A 10 -18.23 9.15 -5.93
CA GLY A 10 -17.09 8.69 -6.73
C GLY A 10 -17.15 8.93 -8.23
N GLY A 11 -18.32 9.18 -8.82
CA GLY A 11 -18.44 9.46 -10.27
C GLY A 11 -17.78 8.39 -11.17
N GLU A 12 -17.54 8.73 -12.44
CA GLU A 12 -16.73 7.90 -13.33
C GLU A 12 -15.24 8.00 -12.97
N ILE A 13 -14.48 6.90 -13.07
CA ILE A 13 -13.03 6.90 -12.88
C ILE A 13 -12.38 7.72 -14.01
N VAL A 14 -12.04 8.98 -13.73
CA VAL A 14 -11.45 9.90 -14.71
C VAL A 14 -9.97 9.63 -14.99
N TRP A 15 -9.32 8.76 -14.22
CA TRP A 15 -7.90 8.46 -14.37
C TRP A 15 -7.56 7.04 -13.91
N THR A 16 -6.73 6.36 -14.70
CA THR A 16 -6.07 5.10 -14.33
C THR A 16 -4.59 5.17 -14.68
N PRO A 17 -3.69 4.58 -13.88
CA PRO A 17 -2.26 4.61 -14.16
C PRO A 17 -1.95 3.78 -15.41
N SER A 18 -1.07 4.31 -16.26
CA SER A 18 -0.54 3.52 -17.38
C SER A 18 0.38 2.39 -16.88
N PRO A 19 0.59 1.32 -17.65
CA PRO A 19 1.53 0.26 -17.27
C PRO A 19 2.96 0.77 -17.00
N ALA A 20 3.39 1.82 -17.71
CA ALA A 20 4.69 2.45 -17.49
C ALA A 20 4.73 3.17 -16.12
N TYR A 21 3.64 3.83 -15.73
CA TYR A 21 3.52 4.47 -14.42
C TYR A 21 3.63 3.43 -13.29
N VAL A 22 2.93 2.30 -13.42
CA VAL A 22 2.96 1.21 -12.43
C VAL A 22 4.38 0.64 -12.28
N LYS A 23 5.04 0.30 -13.39
CA LYS A 23 6.42 -0.24 -13.39
C LYS A 23 7.44 0.71 -12.77
N GLY A 24 7.22 2.02 -12.86
CA GLY A 24 8.09 3.04 -12.27
C GLY A 24 7.82 3.36 -10.80
N SER A 25 6.75 2.79 -10.22
CA SER A 25 6.31 3.15 -8.87
C SER A 25 7.19 2.57 -7.76
N HIS A 26 7.24 3.25 -6.61
CA HIS A 26 7.85 2.70 -5.40
C HIS A 26 7.14 1.43 -4.92
N LEU A 27 5.82 1.36 -5.12
CA LEU A 27 5.00 0.21 -4.77
C LEU A 27 5.42 -1.04 -5.55
N GLN A 28 5.59 -0.93 -6.87
CA GLN A 28 6.05 -2.07 -7.68
C GLN A 28 7.42 -2.56 -7.22
N ARG A 29 8.39 -1.65 -7.02
CA ARG A 29 9.73 -2.04 -6.52
C ARG A 29 9.69 -2.69 -5.14
N PHE A 30 8.81 -2.22 -4.26
CA PHE A 30 8.60 -2.83 -2.95
C PHE A 30 8.05 -4.25 -3.09
N MET A 31 7.00 -4.43 -3.90
CA MET A 31 6.42 -5.74 -4.18
C MET A 31 7.46 -6.70 -4.80
N ASP A 32 8.22 -6.24 -5.79
CA ASP A 32 9.28 -7.03 -6.45
C ASP A 32 10.33 -7.49 -5.42
N ARG A 33 10.79 -6.60 -4.53
CA ARG A 33 11.78 -6.91 -3.49
C ARG A 33 11.28 -7.99 -2.52
N HIS A 34 9.99 -8.05 -2.28
CA HIS A 34 9.35 -8.99 -1.35
C HIS A 34 8.68 -10.18 -2.05
N SER A 35 8.90 -10.35 -3.36
CA SER A 35 8.31 -11.42 -4.18
C SER A 35 6.78 -11.44 -4.15
N ILE A 36 6.16 -10.26 -4.11
CA ILE A 36 4.71 -10.09 -4.08
C ILE A 36 4.21 -9.84 -5.49
N SER A 37 3.22 -10.62 -5.93
CA SER A 37 2.81 -10.67 -7.34
C SER A 37 1.78 -9.62 -7.71
N ASN A 38 0.93 -9.21 -6.75
CA ASN A 38 -0.15 -8.25 -6.98
C ASN A 38 -0.55 -7.50 -5.70
N TRP A 39 -1.42 -6.51 -5.89
CA TRP A 39 -1.92 -5.66 -4.80
C TRP A 39 -2.68 -6.44 -3.71
N ASP A 40 -3.52 -7.39 -4.09
CA ASP A 40 -4.34 -8.13 -3.12
C ASP A 40 -3.47 -8.98 -2.19
N GLU A 41 -2.41 -9.58 -2.73
CA GLU A 41 -1.41 -10.32 -1.95
C GLU A 41 -0.67 -9.40 -0.98
N LEU A 42 -0.23 -8.21 -1.44
CA LEU A 42 0.40 -7.22 -0.56
C LEU A 42 -0.55 -6.82 0.57
N HIS A 43 -1.79 -6.49 0.22
CA HIS A 43 -2.78 -6.00 1.16
C HIS A 43 -3.08 -7.06 2.23
N GLN A 44 -3.37 -8.31 1.82
CA GLN A 44 -3.63 -9.41 2.77
C GLN A 44 -2.45 -9.64 3.71
N ARG A 45 -1.24 -9.76 3.16
CA ARG A 45 -0.05 -9.96 4.00
C ARG A 45 0.21 -8.79 4.95
N SER A 46 -0.10 -7.56 4.52
CA SER A 46 0.11 -6.36 5.35
C SER A 46 -0.78 -6.30 6.58
N ILE A 47 -1.99 -6.87 6.51
CA ILE A 47 -2.94 -6.88 7.62
C ILE A 47 -2.84 -8.15 8.47
N GLU A 48 -2.40 -9.27 7.89
CA GLU A 48 -2.17 -10.53 8.61
C GLU A 48 -0.83 -10.50 9.39
N ASP A 49 0.21 -9.92 8.80
CA ASP A 49 1.54 -9.79 9.40
C ASP A 49 1.98 -8.32 9.46
N VAL A 50 1.28 -7.57 10.32
CA VAL A 50 1.50 -6.14 10.56
C VAL A 50 2.94 -5.85 10.99
N ALA A 51 3.53 -6.73 11.81
CA ALA A 51 4.90 -6.56 12.31
C ALA A 51 5.93 -6.67 11.18
N TRP A 52 5.80 -7.68 10.31
CA TRP A 52 6.63 -7.80 9.12
C TRP A 52 6.45 -6.61 8.18
N PHE A 53 5.21 -6.20 7.91
CA PHE A 53 4.95 -5.15 6.93
C PHE A 53 5.58 -3.82 7.35
N ASN A 54 5.39 -3.42 8.60
CA ASN A 54 5.98 -2.19 9.12
C ASN A 54 7.51 -2.26 9.11
N ASN A 55 8.11 -3.39 9.52
CA ASN A 55 9.56 -3.60 9.42
C ASN A 55 10.07 -3.45 7.97
N ALA A 56 9.43 -4.13 7.02
CA ALA A 56 9.80 -4.10 5.60
C ALA A 56 9.66 -2.69 5.02
N MET A 57 8.58 -1.98 5.35
CA MET A 57 8.34 -0.61 4.94
C MET A 57 9.39 0.35 5.49
N LEU A 58 9.69 0.31 6.79
CA LEU A 58 10.72 1.15 7.42
C LEU A 58 12.08 0.94 6.76
N ALA A 59 12.46 -0.32 6.53
CA ALA A 59 13.70 -0.66 5.84
C ALA A 59 13.72 -0.19 4.38
N TYR A 60 12.60 -0.30 3.66
CA TYR A 60 12.50 0.16 2.27
C TYR A 60 12.59 1.69 2.15
N LEU A 61 12.00 2.42 3.09
CA LEU A 61 12.06 3.88 3.16
C LEU A 61 13.42 4.39 3.66
N GLY A 62 14.29 3.50 4.15
CA GLY A 62 15.58 3.88 4.74
C GLY A 62 15.42 4.68 6.03
N ILE A 63 14.38 4.39 6.81
CA ILE A 63 14.15 5.08 8.08
C ILE A 63 15.09 4.49 9.13
N GLU A 64 16.02 5.31 9.59
CA GLU A 64 17.00 4.97 10.62
C GLU A 64 16.59 5.58 11.96
N PHE A 65 16.61 4.76 13.01
CA PHE A 65 16.31 5.20 14.37
C PHE A 65 17.62 5.42 15.14
N PHE A 66 17.71 6.54 15.84
CA PHE A 66 18.87 6.85 16.70
C PHE A 66 19.11 5.78 17.77
N SER A 67 18.04 5.20 18.29
CA SER A 67 18.07 4.02 19.16
C SER A 67 17.25 2.92 18.50
N PRO A 68 17.78 1.69 18.36
CA PRO A 68 17.00 0.57 17.85
C PRO A 68 15.74 0.34 18.69
N TYR A 69 14.59 0.17 18.05
CA TYR A 69 13.39 -0.34 18.73
C TYR A 69 13.54 -1.84 18.92
N THR A 70 12.90 -2.36 19.97
CA THR A 70 12.93 -3.80 20.29
C THR A 70 11.69 -4.54 19.79
N GLN A 71 10.59 -3.83 19.57
CA GLN A 71 9.30 -4.41 19.20
C GLN A 71 8.54 -3.46 18.28
N ILE A 72 7.93 -4.01 17.22
CA ILE A 72 7.13 -3.24 16.24
C ILE A 72 5.66 -3.11 16.67
N LEU A 73 5.09 -4.18 17.20
CA LEU A 73 3.68 -4.27 17.56
C LEU A 73 3.54 -4.98 18.91
N ASP A 74 2.69 -4.45 19.77
CA ASP A 74 2.27 -5.04 21.05
C ASP A 74 0.76 -5.25 21.01
N LEU A 75 0.28 -6.45 21.36
CA LEU A 75 -1.12 -6.87 21.26
C LEU A 75 -1.68 -7.35 22.59
#